data_AF-A0A151F3W1-F1
#
_entry.id   AF-A0A151F3W1-F1
#
_cell.length_a   1.000
_cell.length_b   1.000
_cell.length_c   1.000
_cell.angle_alpha   90.00
_cell.angle_beta   90.00
_cell.angle_gamma   90.00
#
_symmetry.space_group_name_H-M   'P 1'
#
loop_
_entity.id
_entity.type
_entity.pdbx_description
1 polymer ?
#
loop_
_entity_poly.entity_id
_entity_poly.type
_entity_poly.pdbx_seq_one_letter_code
_entity_poly.pdbx_strand_id
1 'polypeptide(L)'
;MKCAYCNHENPEGETFCSKCGMKLEGAAPAAPPPAAPVQQPPAPAPAPPAQPKGVRCENCGVLNPEGASVCKSCNKPLVQPTAPPPAAPVAASPSVCPSCGFDKNPSTAKFCMSCGKQLTPTPAPPAAAPPAAAPPPAPPVSYPVAKLVLPDMKEIPISGPEEKIGREDLLRVASPEDTKFVSREHLKITYENGRYYIVDEGSTNGTKLNGVEIKGQGKRELNTNDEIVLADTVTVRFQM
;
A
#
# COMPACT_ATOMS: atom_id res chain seq x y z
N MET A 1 32.40 -44.22 -13.44
CA MET A 1 31.93 -44.66 -12.11
C MET A 1 30.40 -44.80 -12.04
N LYS A 2 29.86 -45.71 -11.21
CA LYS A 2 28.41 -45.91 -11.07
C LYS A 2 27.81 -45.03 -9.98
N CYS A 3 26.64 -44.46 -10.25
CA CYS A 3 25.87 -43.69 -9.28
C CYS A 3 25.32 -44.63 -8.20
N ALA A 4 25.67 -44.41 -6.94
CA ALA A 4 25.19 -45.22 -5.81
C ALA A 4 23.66 -45.16 -5.63
N TYR A 5 23.01 -44.11 -6.14
CA TYR A 5 21.58 -43.92 -6.00
C TYR A 5 20.75 -44.55 -7.12
N CYS A 6 21.10 -44.31 -8.39
CA CYS A 6 20.32 -44.80 -9.53
C CYS A 6 21.01 -45.87 -10.38
N ASN A 7 22.19 -46.31 -9.96
CA ASN A 7 23.04 -47.30 -10.63
C ASN A 7 23.48 -46.97 -12.06
N HIS A 8 23.22 -45.75 -12.52
CA HIS A 8 23.66 -45.30 -13.84
C HIS A 8 25.18 -45.14 -13.90
N GLU A 9 25.76 -45.50 -15.04
CA GLU A 9 27.20 -45.44 -15.28
C GLU A 9 27.57 -44.07 -15.85
N ASN A 10 28.48 -43.35 -15.17
CA ASN A 10 28.91 -41.99 -15.54
C ASN A 10 30.40 -42.00 -15.92
N PRO A 11 30.85 -41.09 -16.79
CA PRO A 11 32.27 -40.87 -17.08
C PRO A 11 33.09 -40.55 -15.82
N GLU A 12 34.40 -40.82 -15.85
CA GLU A 12 35.30 -40.52 -14.73
C GLU A 12 35.58 -39.01 -14.64
N GLY A 13 35.52 -38.44 -13.43
CA GLY A 13 35.71 -36.99 -13.19
C GLY A 13 34.41 -36.16 -13.13
N GLU A 14 33.26 -36.75 -13.47
CA GLU A 14 31.96 -36.08 -13.37
C GLU A 14 31.56 -35.85 -11.91
N THR A 15 31.16 -34.61 -11.59
CA THR A 15 30.81 -34.23 -10.21
C THR A 15 29.38 -34.62 -9.85
N PHE A 16 28.50 -34.78 -10.84
CA PHE A 16 27.09 -35.12 -10.67
C PHE A 16 26.66 -36.20 -11.66
N CYS A 17 25.73 -37.06 -11.27
CA CYS A 17 25.20 -38.10 -12.15
C CYS A 17 24.35 -37.46 -13.25
N SER A 18 24.65 -37.76 -14.51
CA SER A 18 23.95 -37.19 -15.67
C SER A 18 22.50 -37.65 -15.80
N LYS A 19 22.11 -38.72 -15.10
CA LYS A 19 20.75 -39.27 -15.16
C LYS A 19 19.84 -38.77 -14.03
N CYS A 20 20.32 -38.76 -12.79
CA CYS A 20 19.49 -38.39 -11.63
C CYS A 20 19.90 -37.08 -10.95
N GLY A 21 21.00 -36.45 -11.39
CA GLY A 21 21.49 -35.17 -10.86
C GLY A 21 22.20 -35.25 -9.49
N MET A 22 22.29 -36.44 -8.89
CA MET A 22 22.88 -36.60 -7.57
C MET A 22 24.41 -36.58 -7.62
N LYS A 23 25.06 -35.94 -6.64
CA LYS A 23 26.52 -35.80 -6.57
C LYS A 23 27.19 -37.17 -6.46
N LEU A 24 28.23 -37.41 -7.25
CA LEU A 24 28.98 -38.66 -7.22
C LEU A 24 30.11 -38.54 -6.18
N GLU A 25 30.10 -39.40 -5.17
CA GLU A 25 31.14 -39.43 -4.13
C GLU A 25 32.44 -40.02 -4.71
N GLY A 26 33.47 -39.19 -4.89
CA GLY A 26 34.77 -39.60 -5.43
C GLY A 26 35.47 -38.61 -6.36
N ALA A 27 34.88 -37.45 -6.67
CA ALA A 27 35.54 -36.43 -7.49
C ALA A 27 36.67 -35.73 -6.70
N ALA A 28 37.89 -36.24 -6.83
CA ALA A 28 39.08 -35.51 -6.43
C ALA A 28 39.23 -34.24 -7.30
N PRO A 29 39.59 -33.08 -6.74
CA PRO A 29 39.83 -31.89 -7.54
C PRO A 29 41.03 -32.12 -8.47
N ALA A 30 40.85 -31.85 -9.75
CA ALA A 30 41.94 -31.86 -10.72
C ALA A 30 43.00 -30.81 -10.33
N ALA A 31 44.26 -31.23 -10.26
CA ALA A 31 45.39 -30.33 -10.04
C ALA A 31 45.53 -29.33 -11.21
N PRO A 32 45.90 -28.07 -10.96
CA PRO A 32 46.14 -27.11 -12.04
C PRO A 32 47.37 -27.50 -12.86
N PRO A 33 47.38 -27.22 -14.19
CA PRO A 33 48.51 -27.52 -15.05
C PRO A 33 49.73 -26.62 -14.73
N PRO A 34 50.96 -27.06 -15.07
CA PRO A 34 52.17 -26.31 -14.76
C PRO A 34 52.27 -25.02 -15.60
N ALA A 35 52.84 -23.98 -14.98
CA ALA A 35 53.01 -22.66 -15.57
C ALA A 35 54.00 -22.66 -16.75
N ALA A 36 53.58 -22.07 -17.87
CA ALA A 36 54.44 -21.73 -19.00
C ALA A 36 55.26 -20.45 -18.72
N PRO A 37 56.44 -20.27 -19.34
CA PRO A 37 57.36 -19.17 -19.01
C PRO A 37 56.84 -17.82 -19.50
N VAL A 38 56.97 -16.82 -18.63
CA VAL A 38 56.48 -15.45 -18.80
C VAL A 38 57.35 -14.72 -19.84
N GLN A 39 56.76 -14.37 -20.99
CA GLN A 39 57.34 -13.35 -21.86
C GLN A 39 56.92 -11.96 -21.35
N GLN A 40 57.89 -11.04 -21.29
CA GLN A 40 57.68 -9.68 -20.83
C GLN A 40 56.74 -8.93 -21.80
N PRO A 41 55.63 -8.31 -21.34
CA PRO A 41 54.71 -7.63 -22.23
C PRO A 41 55.33 -6.36 -22.85
N PRO A 42 54.96 -6.01 -24.10
CA PRO A 42 55.42 -4.79 -24.75
C PRO A 42 54.92 -3.53 -24.02
N ALA A 43 55.67 -2.43 -24.18
CA ALA A 43 55.36 -1.14 -23.57
C ALA A 43 53.93 -0.66 -23.95
N PRO A 44 53.21 0.00 -23.01
CA PRO A 44 51.85 0.45 -23.26
C PRO A 44 51.78 1.50 -24.37
N ALA A 45 50.80 1.33 -25.27
CA ALA A 45 50.46 2.32 -26.29
C ALA A 45 50.03 3.67 -25.66
N PRO A 46 50.25 4.81 -26.33
CA PRO A 46 49.76 6.10 -25.85
C PRO A 46 48.24 6.07 -25.67
N ALA A 47 47.76 6.68 -24.58
CA ALA A 47 46.36 6.69 -24.20
C ALA A 47 45.48 7.27 -25.33
N PRO A 48 44.26 6.71 -25.56
CA PRO A 48 43.32 7.28 -26.51
C PRO A 48 42.92 8.71 -26.09
N PRO A 49 42.63 9.61 -27.04
CA PRO A 49 42.23 10.98 -26.73
C PRO A 49 40.99 10.98 -25.83
N ALA A 50 40.97 11.89 -24.85
CA ALA A 50 39.88 12.02 -23.89
C ALA A 50 38.55 12.17 -24.62
N GLN A 51 37.58 11.30 -24.28
CA GLN A 51 36.22 11.42 -24.82
C GLN A 51 35.62 12.76 -24.38
N PRO A 52 34.91 13.49 -25.28
CA PRO A 52 34.32 14.77 -24.93
C PRO A 52 33.23 14.54 -23.88
N LYS A 53 33.42 15.10 -22.69
CA LYS A 53 32.44 15.06 -21.62
C LYS A 53 31.17 15.79 -22.07
N GLY A 54 30.01 15.17 -21.93
CA GLY A 54 28.74 15.72 -22.41
C GLY A 54 27.53 14.84 -22.11
N VAL A 55 26.34 15.41 -22.22
CA VAL A 55 25.06 14.71 -21.98
C VAL A 55 24.44 14.32 -23.32
N ARG A 56 24.14 13.02 -23.47
CA ARG A 56 23.48 12.50 -24.67
C ARG A 56 21.98 12.73 -24.56
N CYS A 57 21.36 13.32 -25.58
CA CYS A 57 19.93 13.51 -25.62
C CYS A 57 19.23 12.15 -25.77
N GLU A 58 18.33 11.81 -24.85
CA GLU A 58 17.57 10.56 -24.91
C GLU A 58 16.52 10.56 -26.03
N ASN A 59 16.10 11.75 -26.50
CA ASN A 59 15.11 11.84 -27.56
C ASN A 59 15.69 11.66 -28.97
N CYS A 60 16.85 12.26 -29.26
CA CYS A 60 17.44 12.23 -30.61
C CYS A 60 18.88 11.69 -30.68
N GLY A 61 19.49 11.36 -29.54
CA GLY A 61 20.81 10.73 -29.47
C GLY A 61 22.01 11.66 -29.65
N VAL A 62 21.82 12.96 -29.92
CA VAL A 62 22.92 13.92 -30.10
C VAL A 62 23.64 14.18 -28.76
N LEU A 63 24.97 14.24 -28.80
CA LEU A 63 25.80 14.65 -27.65
C LEU A 63 25.80 16.18 -27.50
N ASN A 64 25.44 16.64 -26.31
CA ASN A 64 25.39 18.05 -25.92
C ASN A 64 26.51 18.32 -24.90
N PRO A 65 27.02 19.56 -24.80
CA PRO A 65 28.03 19.90 -23.81
C PRO A 65 27.53 19.69 -22.37
N GLU A 66 28.45 19.46 -21.43
CA GLU A 66 28.12 19.37 -19.99
C GLU A 66 27.37 20.62 -19.52
N GLY A 67 26.28 20.43 -18.77
CA GLY A 67 25.46 21.53 -18.26
C GLY A 67 24.38 22.06 -19.21
N ALA A 68 24.29 21.57 -20.45
CA ALA A 68 23.20 21.94 -21.35
C ALA A 68 21.83 21.49 -20.79
N SER A 69 20.90 22.44 -20.65
CA SER A 69 19.54 22.17 -20.16
C SER A 69 18.56 21.80 -21.28
N VAL A 70 18.91 22.11 -22.54
CA VAL A 70 18.08 21.88 -23.73
C VAL A 70 18.95 21.33 -24.85
N CYS A 71 18.43 20.37 -25.61
CA CYS A 71 19.15 19.74 -26.71
C CYS A 71 19.34 20.71 -27.88
N LYS A 72 20.58 20.89 -28.34
CA LYS A 72 20.91 21.80 -29.45
C LYS A 72 20.29 21.42 -30.80
N SER A 73 19.84 20.16 -30.96
CA SER A 73 19.33 19.66 -32.23
C SER A 73 17.81 19.49 -32.26
N CYS A 74 17.19 19.01 -31.18
CA CYS A 74 15.73 18.79 -31.15
C CYS A 74 14.98 19.71 -30.16
N ASN A 75 15.70 20.62 -29.50
CA ASN A 75 15.19 21.65 -28.58
C ASN A 75 14.39 21.11 -27.37
N LYS A 76 14.53 19.82 -27.05
CA LYS A 76 13.90 19.19 -25.87
C LYS A 76 14.78 19.31 -24.64
N PRO A 77 14.19 19.38 -23.43
CA PRO A 77 14.97 19.43 -22.20
C PRO A 77 15.84 18.18 -22.03
N LEU A 78 17.07 18.39 -21.56
CA LEU A 78 18.00 17.32 -21.25
C LEU A 78 17.91 17.05 -19.74
N VAL A 79 17.58 15.82 -19.37
CA VAL A 79 17.55 15.39 -17.97
C VAL A 79 19.00 15.16 -17.53
N GLN A 80 19.52 16.00 -16.64
CA GLN A 80 20.85 15.79 -16.07
C GLN A 80 20.73 14.79 -14.90
N PRO A 81 21.52 13.70 -14.87
CA PRO A 81 21.59 12.84 -13.71
C PRO A 81 22.25 13.62 -12.57
N THR A 82 21.50 14.01 -11.55
CA THR A 82 22.09 14.42 -10.28
C THR A 82 22.64 13.19 -9.56
N ALA A 83 23.84 13.30 -9.00
CA ALA A 83 24.47 12.21 -8.29
C ALA A 83 23.58 11.71 -7.13
N PRO A 84 23.39 10.39 -6.95
CA PRO A 84 22.64 9.87 -5.83
C PRO A 84 23.38 10.17 -4.51
N PRO A 85 22.67 10.48 -3.41
CA PRO A 85 23.30 10.67 -2.11
C PRO A 85 23.92 9.34 -1.60
N PRO A 86 24.97 9.40 -0.76
CA PRO A 86 25.61 8.19 -0.24
C PRO A 86 24.64 7.37 0.63
N ALA A 87 24.56 6.06 0.38
CA ALA A 87 23.70 5.14 1.09
C ALA A 87 24.22 4.88 2.52
N ALA A 88 23.34 5.04 3.51
CA ALA A 88 23.57 4.59 4.88
C ALA A 88 23.52 3.03 4.97
N PRO A 89 24.23 2.40 5.92
CA PRO A 89 24.19 0.94 6.07
C PRO A 89 22.81 0.50 6.58
N VAL A 90 22.12 -0.31 5.79
CA VAL A 90 20.87 -0.96 6.21
C VAL A 90 21.20 -2.19 7.05
N ALA A 91 20.75 -2.19 8.31
CA ALA A 91 20.81 -3.35 9.17
C ALA A 91 19.92 -4.49 8.62
N ALA A 92 20.46 -5.71 8.60
CA ALA A 92 19.75 -6.90 8.16
C ALA A 92 18.75 -7.38 9.23
N SER A 93 17.46 -7.43 8.90
CA SER A 93 16.44 -8.10 9.73
C SER A 93 16.27 -9.57 9.31
N PRO A 94 16.09 -10.52 10.25
CA PRO A 94 15.82 -11.92 9.92
C PRO A 94 14.42 -12.03 9.28
N SER A 95 14.37 -12.58 8.07
CA SER A 95 13.14 -12.65 7.27
C SER A 95 12.33 -13.90 7.65
N VAL A 96 11.29 -13.71 8.47
CA VAL A 96 10.33 -14.77 8.81
C VAL A 96 9.53 -15.16 7.57
N CYS A 97 9.39 -16.46 7.30
CA CYS A 97 8.63 -16.93 6.15
C CYS A 97 7.12 -16.79 6.41
N PRO A 98 6.36 -16.03 5.58
CA PRO A 98 4.92 -15.81 5.79
C PRO A 98 4.08 -17.06 5.49
N SER A 99 4.66 -18.09 4.88
CA SER A 99 3.93 -19.30 4.50
C SER A 99 4.04 -20.44 5.51
N CYS A 100 5.13 -20.53 6.28
CA CYS A 100 5.33 -21.60 7.25
C CYS A 100 5.83 -21.12 8.62
N GLY A 101 6.10 -19.83 8.79
CA GLY A 101 6.54 -19.24 10.06
C GLY A 101 8.03 -19.42 10.39
N PHE A 102 8.83 -20.06 9.53
CA PHE A 102 10.25 -20.26 9.79
C PHE A 102 11.03 -18.93 9.83
N ASP A 103 11.68 -18.63 10.95
CA ASP A 103 12.28 -17.33 11.29
C ASP A 103 13.79 -17.21 11.00
N LYS A 104 14.46 -18.31 10.65
CA LYS A 104 15.92 -18.35 10.50
C LYS A 104 16.41 -18.28 9.05
N ASN A 105 15.68 -17.59 8.17
CA ASN A 105 16.18 -17.37 6.81
C ASN A 105 17.23 -16.24 6.81
N PRO A 106 18.37 -16.42 6.13
CA PRO A 106 19.35 -15.35 5.97
C PRO A 106 18.75 -14.20 5.16
N SER A 107 19.24 -12.96 5.38
CA SER A 107 18.71 -11.74 4.76
C SER A 107 18.84 -11.69 3.23
N THR A 108 19.67 -12.56 2.65
CA THR A 108 19.85 -12.72 1.19
C THR A 108 19.03 -13.89 0.62
N ALA A 109 18.28 -14.63 1.44
CA ALA A 109 17.51 -15.78 1.00
C ALA A 109 16.39 -15.37 0.05
N LYS A 110 16.47 -15.82 -1.21
CA LYS A 110 15.37 -15.70 -2.18
C LYS A 110 14.26 -16.73 -1.93
N PHE A 111 14.55 -17.80 -1.18
CA PHE A 111 13.64 -18.90 -0.89
C PHE A 111 13.76 -19.32 0.58
N CYS A 112 12.65 -19.76 1.17
CA CYS A 112 12.62 -20.26 2.53
C CYS A 112 13.37 -21.59 2.63
N MET A 113 14.32 -21.68 3.57
CA MET A 113 15.12 -22.89 3.75
C MET A 113 14.32 -24.06 4.35
N SER A 114 13.16 -23.79 4.95
CA SER A 114 12.31 -24.80 5.56
C SER A 114 11.20 -25.32 4.63
N CYS A 115 10.53 -24.44 3.86
CA CYS A 115 9.39 -24.85 3.02
C CYS A 115 9.59 -24.61 1.50
N GLY A 116 10.73 -24.06 1.08
CA GLY A 116 11.07 -23.84 -0.33
C GLY A 116 10.35 -22.71 -1.04
N LYS A 117 9.35 -22.06 -0.40
CA LYS A 117 8.61 -20.94 -1.02
C LYS A 117 9.48 -19.70 -1.14
N GLN A 118 9.26 -18.94 -2.20
CA GLN A 118 10.01 -17.72 -2.49
C GLN A 118 9.75 -16.66 -1.41
N LEU A 119 10.82 -16.12 -0.86
CA LEU A 119 10.79 -14.97 0.04
C LEU A 119 11.03 -13.74 -0.81
N THR A 120 9.96 -13.12 -1.28
CA THR A 120 10.08 -11.78 -1.86
C THR A 120 10.30 -10.81 -0.72
N PRO A 121 11.43 -10.09 -0.65
CA PRO A 121 11.53 -8.95 0.25
C PRO A 121 10.48 -7.96 -0.20
N THR A 122 9.37 -7.88 0.55
CA THR A 122 8.47 -6.73 0.46
C THR A 122 9.35 -5.51 0.74
N PRO A 123 9.43 -4.53 -0.17
CA PRO A 123 10.13 -3.29 0.14
C PRO A 123 9.59 -2.80 1.47
N ALA A 124 10.49 -2.53 2.42
CA ALA A 124 10.08 -1.81 3.61
C ALA A 124 9.32 -0.57 3.10
N PRO A 125 8.08 -0.31 3.56
CA PRO A 125 7.41 0.93 3.19
C PRO A 125 8.41 2.06 3.42
N PRO A 126 8.56 3.03 2.49
CA PRO A 126 9.47 4.13 2.69
C PRO A 126 9.22 4.67 4.09
N ALA A 127 10.28 4.77 4.90
CA ALA A 127 10.17 5.21 6.28
C ALA A 127 9.23 6.41 6.28
N ALA A 128 8.04 6.22 6.85
CA ALA A 128 7.06 7.29 6.91
C ALA A 128 7.82 8.45 7.56
N ALA A 129 7.84 9.61 6.88
CA ALA A 129 8.24 10.83 7.55
C ALA A 129 7.50 10.84 8.90
N PRO A 130 8.17 11.21 10.02
CA PRO A 130 7.48 11.30 11.29
C PRO A 130 6.16 12.02 11.04
N PRO A 131 5.01 11.49 11.49
CA PRO A 131 3.73 12.11 11.21
C PRO A 131 3.89 13.58 11.60
N ALA A 132 3.63 14.47 10.65
CA ALA A 132 3.58 15.89 10.93
C ALA A 132 2.79 16.03 12.23
N ALA A 133 3.36 16.71 13.22
CA ALA A 133 2.73 16.89 14.52
C ALA A 133 1.25 17.19 14.26
N ALA A 134 0.36 16.36 14.81
CA ALA A 134 -1.07 16.52 14.61
C ALA A 134 -1.40 18.00 14.84
N PRO A 135 -2.15 18.66 13.96
CA PRO A 135 -2.52 20.05 14.17
C PRO A 135 -3.07 20.18 15.60
N PRO A 136 -2.75 21.28 16.31
CA PRO A 136 -3.26 21.47 17.66
C PRO A 136 -4.77 21.21 17.65
N PRO A 137 -5.32 20.53 18.67
CA PRO A 137 -6.74 20.21 18.71
C PRO A 137 -7.51 21.49 18.40
N ALA A 138 -8.36 21.43 17.37
CA ALA A 138 -9.19 22.57 17.01
C ALA A 138 -9.91 23.05 18.29
N PRO A 139 -10.09 24.38 18.46
CA PRO A 139 -10.86 24.87 19.59
C PRO A 139 -12.22 24.16 19.62
N PRO A 140 -12.80 23.90 20.82
CA PRO A 140 -14.08 23.24 20.92
C PRO A 140 -15.10 24.05 20.12
N VAL A 141 -15.50 23.51 18.97
CA VAL A 141 -16.53 24.11 18.13
C VAL A 141 -17.84 23.84 18.85
N SER A 142 -18.51 24.88 19.31
CA SER A 142 -19.84 24.76 19.89
C SER A 142 -20.86 24.64 18.77
N TYR A 143 -21.56 23.51 18.74
CA TYR A 143 -22.68 23.29 17.82
C TYR A 143 -23.98 23.69 18.53
N PRO A 144 -24.98 24.21 17.81
CA PRO A 144 -26.32 24.31 18.39
C PRO A 144 -26.74 22.93 18.89
N VAL A 145 -27.46 22.90 20.00
CA VAL A 145 -27.98 21.63 20.54
C VAL A 145 -29.11 21.20 19.62
N ALA A 146 -29.04 20.00 19.06
CA ALA A 146 -30.12 19.45 18.28
C ALA A 146 -30.46 18.04 18.76
N LYS A 147 -31.63 17.54 18.39
CA LYS A 147 -32.12 16.21 18.78
C LYS A 147 -33.09 15.64 17.77
N LEU A 148 -33.20 14.31 17.78
CA LEU A 148 -34.26 13.56 17.14
C LEU A 148 -35.26 13.13 18.21
N VAL A 149 -36.53 13.52 18.05
CA VAL A 149 -37.61 13.24 18.99
C VAL A 149 -38.54 12.19 18.42
N LEU A 150 -38.77 11.12 19.18
CA LEU A 150 -39.67 10.03 18.83
C LEU A 150 -41.12 10.37 19.24
N PRO A 151 -42.15 9.67 18.70
CA PRO A 151 -43.55 9.88 19.07
C PRO A 151 -43.85 9.68 20.56
N ASP A 152 -43.04 8.86 21.24
CA ASP A 152 -43.14 8.60 22.68
C ASP A 152 -42.34 9.60 23.54
N MET A 153 -41.93 10.73 22.95
CA MET A 153 -41.16 11.81 23.58
C MET A 153 -39.74 11.44 24.00
N LYS A 154 -39.22 10.28 23.60
CA LYS A 154 -37.79 9.97 23.78
C LYS A 154 -36.94 10.72 22.77
N GLU A 155 -35.70 10.97 23.14
CA GLU A 155 -34.81 11.87 22.40
C GLU A 155 -33.45 11.23 22.15
N ILE A 156 -32.91 11.44 20.95
CA ILE A 156 -31.51 11.14 20.61
C ILE A 156 -30.80 12.48 20.39
N PRO A 157 -29.78 12.83 21.19
CA PRO A 157 -29.05 14.08 21.03
C PRO A 157 -28.14 14.05 19.80
N ILE A 158 -28.06 15.18 19.09
CA ILE A 158 -27.11 15.44 18.00
C ILE A 158 -26.11 16.49 18.51
N SER A 159 -24.96 16.01 19.01
CA SER A 159 -24.01 16.82 19.78
C SER A 159 -22.72 17.12 19.02
N GLY A 160 -22.51 16.52 17.85
CA GLY A 160 -21.30 16.65 17.05
C GLY A 160 -21.50 17.32 15.68
N PRO A 161 -20.41 17.56 14.95
CA PRO A 161 -20.46 18.03 13.56
C PRO A 161 -21.00 16.96 12.60
N GLU A 162 -20.89 15.69 12.99
CA GLU A 162 -21.37 14.54 12.25
C GLU A 162 -21.87 13.51 13.26
N GLU A 163 -23.10 13.05 13.09
CA GLU A 163 -23.71 12.00 13.90
C GLU A 163 -24.27 10.92 12.96
N LYS A 164 -23.81 9.68 13.13
CA LYS A 164 -24.34 8.54 12.41
C LYS A 164 -25.48 7.94 13.22
N ILE A 165 -26.61 7.69 12.56
CA ILE A 165 -27.78 7.12 13.19
C ILE A 165 -28.11 5.82 12.46
N GLY A 166 -28.22 4.74 13.22
CA GLY A 166 -28.84 3.53 12.74
C GLY A 166 -29.44 2.71 13.86
N ARG A 167 -29.53 1.41 13.61
CA ARG A 167 -30.29 0.50 14.47
C ARG A 167 -29.87 0.53 15.93
N GLU A 168 -28.57 0.59 16.20
CA GLU A 168 -28.03 0.51 17.57
C GLU A 168 -28.34 1.77 18.39
N ASP A 169 -28.39 2.93 17.74
CA ASP A 169 -28.79 4.19 18.35
C ASP A 169 -30.28 4.20 18.67
N LEU A 170 -31.10 3.69 17.73
CA LEU A 170 -32.54 3.60 17.89
C LEU A 170 -32.96 2.56 18.93
N LEU A 171 -32.21 1.48 19.16
CA LEU A 171 -32.54 0.46 20.18
C LEU A 171 -32.62 1.03 21.61
N ARG A 172 -32.05 2.21 21.86
CA ARG A 172 -32.13 2.90 23.16
C ARG A 172 -33.46 3.60 23.37
N VAL A 173 -34.19 3.87 22.30
CA VAL A 173 -35.39 4.73 22.32
C VAL A 173 -36.61 4.07 21.67
N ALA A 174 -36.44 3.21 20.67
CA ALA A 174 -37.48 2.47 19.98
C ALA A 174 -37.44 0.97 20.31
N SER A 175 -38.50 0.24 19.95
CA SER A 175 -38.57 -1.20 20.21
C SER A 175 -37.66 -2.00 19.27
N PRO A 176 -37.21 -3.22 19.67
CA PRO A 176 -36.48 -4.12 18.77
C PRO A 176 -37.24 -4.50 17.50
N GLU A 177 -38.57 -4.56 17.57
CA GLU A 177 -39.43 -4.91 16.43
C GLU A 177 -39.44 -3.78 15.38
N ASP A 178 -39.58 -2.52 15.83
CA ASP A 178 -39.57 -1.36 14.93
C ASP A 178 -38.19 -1.12 14.31
N THR A 179 -37.13 -1.42 15.06
CA THR A 179 -35.74 -1.19 14.62
C THR A 179 -35.17 -2.34 13.78
N LYS A 180 -35.87 -3.47 13.68
CA LYS A 180 -35.44 -4.67 12.94
C LYS A 180 -35.08 -4.39 11.48
N PHE A 181 -35.81 -3.47 10.86
CA PHE A 181 -35.65 -3.09 9.44
C PHE A 181 -34.69 -1.92 9.22
N VAL A 182 -34.18 -1.32 10.29
CA VAL A 182 -33.21 -0.22 10.21
C VAL A 182 -31.81 -0.81 10.03
N SER A 183 -31.06 -0.32 9.03
CA SER A 183 -29.63 -0.59 8.87
C SER A 183 -28.80 -0.16 10.07
N ARG A 184 -27.63 -0.77 10.28
CA ARG A 184 -26.70 -0.41 11.36
C ARG A 184 -26.12 0.99 11.19
N GLU A 185 -25.71 1.31 9.97
CA GLU A 185 -25.40 2.68 9.53
C GLU A 185 -26.52 3.04 8.55
N HIS A 186 -27.57 3.72 9.02
CA HIS A 186 -28.76 3.98 8.21
C HIS A 186 -28.67 5.34 7.53
N LEU A 187 -28.39 6.36 8.33
CA LEU A 187 -28.29 7.73 7.88
C LEU A 187 -27.23 8.47 8.69
N LYS A 188 -26.91 9.67 8.22
CA LYS A 188 -25.94 10.56 8.81
C LYS A 188 -26.50 11.96 8.84
N ILE A 189 -26.35 12.63 9.98
CA ILE A 189 -26.67 14.04 10.15
C ILE A 189 -25.35 14.80 10.27
N THR A 190 -25.21 15.89 9.52
CA THR A 190 -23.99 16.73 9.51
C THR A 190 -24.37 18.19 9.76
N TYR A 191 -23.50 18.92 10.46
CA TYR A 191 -23.65 20.35 10.68
C TYR A 191 -22.52 21.10 9.97
N GLU A 192 -22.88 21.82 8.90
CA GLU A 192 -21.93 22.54 8.05
C GLU A 192 -22.49 23.92 7.70
N ASN A 193 -21.65 24.96 7.73
CA ASN A 193 -22.03 26.32 7.34
C ASN A 193 -23.29 26.84 8.07
N GLY A 194 -23.45 26.51 9.35
CA GLY A 194 -24.58 26.96 10.17
C GLY A 194 -25.88 26.18 9.97
N ARG A 195 -25.86 25.06 9.23
CA ARG A 195 -27.06 24.30 8.87
C ARG A 195 -26.87 22.80 9.06
N TYR A 196 -27.96 22.13 9.42
CA TYR A 196 -28.02 20.69 9.47
C TYR A 196 -28.38 20.09 8.13
N TYR A 197 -27.78 18.95 7.84
CA TYR A 197 -28.09 18.15 6.67
C TYR A 197 -28.23 16.69 7.04
N ILE A 198 -29.03 15.98 6.27
CA ILE A 198 -29.26 14.55 6.38
C ILE A 198 -28.83 13.85 5.08
N VAL A 199 -28.21 12.69 5.22
CA VAL A 199 -27.80 11.80 4.12
C VAL A 199 -28.21 10.37 4.48
N ASP A 200 -28.88 9.67 3.58
CA ASP A 200 -29.04 8.22 3.70
C ASP A 200 -27.73 7.52 3.27
N GLU A 201 -27.16 6.69 4.14
CA GLU A 201 -25.86 6.03 3.94
C GLU A 201 -26.01 4.67 3.23
N GLY A 202 -26.97 4.55 2.33
CA GLY A 202 -27.25 3.30 1.61
C GLY A 202 -28.05 2.31 2.45
N SER A 203 -29.05 2.81 3.18
CA SER A 203 -29.92 1.98 4.00
C SER A 203 -30.66 0.92 3.16
N THR A 204 -31.02 -0.22 3.75
CA THR A 204 -31.71 -1.29 3.00
C THR A 204 -33.11 -0.84 2.58
N ASN A 205 -33.87 -0.28 3.53
CA ASN A 205 -35.29 0.05 3.37
C ASN A 205 -35.56 1.54 3.11
N GLY A 206 -34.53 2.37 2.99
CA GLY A 206 -34.66 3.78 2.67
C GLY A 206 -34.96 4.67 3.87
N THR A 207 -34.72 5.96 3.66
CA THR A 207 -35.07 7.06 4.54
C THR A 207 -35.99 8.01 3.79
N LYS A 208 -37.08 8.48 4.43
CA LYS A 208 -37.96 9.53 3.90
C LYS A 208 -37.85 10.78 4.76
N LEU A 209 -37.74 11.94 4.12
CA LEU A 209 -37.76 13.26 4.74
C LEU A 209 -39.03 13.98 4.31
N ASN A 210 -39.92 14.29 5.26
CA ASN A 210 -41.24 14.88 5.00
C ASN A 210 -42.03 14.11 3.91
N GLY A 211 -41.98 12.77 3.96
CA GLY A 211 -42.63 11.88 3.01
C GLY A 211 -41.89 11.68 1.68
N VAL A 212 -40.81 12.41 1.41
CA VAL A 212 -40.00 12.27 0.19
C VAL A 212 -38.81 11.35 0.44
N GLU A 213 -38.67 10.29 -0.34
CA GLU A 213 -37.53 9.38 -0.24
C GLU A 213 -36.22 10.07 -0.61
N ILE A 214 -35.19 9.93 0.24
CA ILE A 214 -33.87 10.57 0.07
C ILE A 214 -32.73 9.59 -0.23
N LYS A 215 -33.01 8.28 -0.22
CA LYS A 215 -32.03 7.23 -0.52
C LYS A 215 -31.41 7.45 -1.92
N GLY A 216 -30.08 7.53 -1.97
CA GLY A 216 -29.34 7.77 -3.22
C GLY A 216 -29.46 9.18 -3.80
N GLN A 217 -30.14 10.12 -3.13
CA GLN A 217 -30.28 11.52 -3.58
C GLN A 217 -29.20 12.45 -3.02
N GLY A 218 -28.30 11.91 -2.18
CA GLY A 218 -27.24 12.68 -1.54
C GLY A 218 -27.75 13.53 -0.38
N LYS A 219 -27.08 14.66 -0.16
CA LYS A 219 -27.28 15.52 1.01
C LYS A 219 -28.53 16.39 0.88
N ARG A 220 -29.38 16.40 1.92
CA ARG A 220 -30.59 17.21 2.01
C ARG A 220 -30.53 18.11 3.24
N GLU A 221 -30.94 19.36 3.11
CA GLU A 221 -31.04 20.30 4.24
C GLU A 221 -32.12 19.83 5.22
N LEU A 222 -31.84 19.94 6.51
CA LEU A 222 -32.71 19.50 7.59
C LEU A 222 -33.14 20.69 8.44
N ASN A 223 -34.44 20.92 8.54
CA ASN A 223 -35.05 22.03 9.26
C ASN A 223 -35.73 21.55 10.54
N THR A 224 -35.86 22.45 11.51
CA THR A 224 -36.57 22.13 12.75
C THR A 224 -38.02 21.72 12.46
N ASN A 225 -38.49 20.69 13.14
CA ASN A 225 -39.75 19.96 12.93
C ASN A 225 -39.85 19.09 11.68
N ASP A 226 -38.78 18.93 10.88
CA ASP A 226 -38.79 17.97 9.79
C ASP A 226 -39.03 16.55 10.31
N GLU A 227 -39.90 15.83 9.62
CA GLU A 227 -40.21 14.44 9.91
C GLU A 227 -39.29 13.52 9.10
N ILE A 228 -38.63 12.60 9.80
CA ILE A 228 -37.73 11.61 9.21
C ILE A 228 -38.31 10.24 9.51
N VAL A 229 -38.54 9.45 8.46
CA VAL A 229 -39.00 8.07 8.57
C VAL A 229 -37.88 7.15 8.11
N LEU A 230 -37.43 6.26 9.00
CA LEU A 230 -36.42 5.24 8.73
C LEU A 230 -37.12 3.89 8.51
N ALA A 231 -36.80 3.23 7.38
CA ALA A 231 -37.32 1.91 7.05
C ALA A 231 -38.86 1.75 7.09
N ASP A 232 -39.62 2.85 6.96
CA ASP A 232 -41.08 2.88 7.13
C ASP A 232 -41.62 2.41 8.49
N THR A 233 -40.74 2.16 9.46
CA THR A 233 -41.11 1.64 10.79
C THR A 233 -40.83 2.62 11.91
N VAL A 234 -39.79 3.45 11.80
CA VAL A 234 -39.43 4.41 12.84
C VAL A 234 -39.59 5.82 12.31
N THR A 235 -40.44 6.60 12.98
CA THR A 235 -40.61 8.04 12.69
C THR A 235 -39.94 8.84 13.79
N VAL A 236 -39.17 9.86 13.41
CA VAL A 236 -38.57 10.84 14.33
C VAL A 236 -38.77 12.24 13.79
N ARG A 237 -38.74 13.25 14.66
CA ARG A 237 -38.73 14.66 14.27
C ARG A 237 -37.45 15.33 14.69
N PHE A 238 -36.87 16.11 13.79
CA PHE A 238 -35.70 16.92 14.10
C PHE A 238 -36.09 18.16 14.90
N GLN A 239 -35.34 18.50 15.94
CA GLN A 239 -35.51 19.73 16.71
C GLN A 239 -34.14 20.35 17.04
N MET A 240 -34.07 21.67 17.02
CA MET A 240 -32.95 22.51 17.48
C MET A 240 -33.37 23.30 18.72
#